data_AF-A0A6A5S3Z9-F1
#
_entry.id   AF-A0A6A5S3Z9-F1
#
_cell.length_a   1.000
_cell.length_b   1.000
_cell.length_c   1.000
_cell.angle_alpha   90.00
_cell.angle_beta   90.00
_cell.angle_gamma   90.00
#
_symmetry.space_group_name_H-M   'P 1'
#
loop_
_entity.id
_entity.type
_entity.pdbx_description
1 polymer ?
#
loop_
_entity_poly.entity_id
_entity_poly.type
_entity_poly.pdbx_seq_one_letter_code
_entity_poly.pdbx_strand_id
1 'polypeptide(L)'
;MASKTFSELQEEECTSTTVGTIKCTAPIPFGGEEQWLYFPDNGKFDLSRGSERRMTVECDKDRHNHTGFTLDPDSAVLIVVDMQNYFVHPQYRDHSAGIKAVEPTLRVIERCRKEGIQIAWLNWGLTEHDLKTMAPAIQRGFHKTLGWHIGLGSQLPGTQGRCLFKRTWNAELYEPFKAVAQPGDMFFDKTRMSGLWSTAEPLHEYLRAVDKKTLIFTGVNTDQCVFGTVSDAYSYGWDCVLLDDCTGTMTGLGAQAVAEYNIAQNMGFVTGSKEFSSFNSTVSFQDSSRQELQTTMRVHIIDDFLPSLTLSVSWGKDEASCGNIIKPKRLQDQPSIALHEDTSPGTSDTHPTYVITLTDPDAPSRKNPKWSEMCHWIATNVSVTPRTFSILPLPQHGLVEQGLTKQSASDDVVEYKPPGPPPKTGKHRYVFLVFAPRNGTTKPLHLSKPEDRQHWGGEKEGGVRDWAEANELVPVAANFVYAKNKKQ
;
A
#
# COMPACT_ATOMS: atom_id res chain seq x y z
N MET A 1 -54.28 -32.82 6.88
CA MET A 1 -54.98 -31.64 6.34
C MET A 1 -54.38 -30.40 6.99
N ALA A 2 -53.96 -29.43 6.14
CA ALA A 2 -53.65 -27.99 6.35
C ALA A 2 -52.99 -27.52 7.67
N SER A 3 -51.75 -27.00 7.71
CA SER A 3 -51.18 -25.73 7.17
C SER A 3 -51.60 -24.44 7.91
N LYS A 4 -50.59 -23.72 8.45
CA LYS A 4 -50.37 -22.25 8.65
C LYS A 4 -49.52 -22.00 9.91
N THR A 5 -48.57 -21.08 10.06
CA THR A 5 -47.79 -20.17 9.18
C THR A 5 -46.65 -19.58 10.05
N PHE A 6 -45.54 -19.21 9.41
CA PHE A 6 -44.44 -18.40 9.94
C PHE A 6 -44.90 -17.00 10.40
N SER A 7 -44.55 -16.60 11.63
CA SER A 7 -44.07 -15.25 12.01
C SER A 7 -43.95 -15.16 13.53
N GLU A 8 -42.80 -14.66 14.01
CA GLU A 8 -42.47 -14.12 15.35
C GLU A 8 -41.24 -14.80 15.96
N LEU A 9 -40.07 -14.20 15.69
CA LEU A 9 -38.95 -14.25 16.62
C LEU A 9 -38.50 -12.82 16.89
N GLN A 10 -38.42 -12.55 18.19
CA GLN A 10 -38.25 -11.28 18.87
C GLN A 10 -36.90 -10.63 18.58
N GLU A 11 -36.94 -9.30 18.59
CA GLU A 11 -35.82 -8.39 18.79
C GLU A 11 -35.15 -8.69 20.15
N GLU A 12 -33.85 -8.95 20.15
CA GLU A 12 -33.00 -8.71 21.31
C GLU A 12 -31.79 -7.87 20.88
N GLU A 13 -31.54 -6.84 21.70
CA GLU A 13 -30.57 -5.78 21.56
C GLU A 13 -29.13 -6.30 21.42
N CYS A 14 -28.42 -5.84 20.38
CA CYS A 14 -26.96 -5.82 20.38
C CYS A 14 -26.51 -4.36 20.52
N THR A 15 -26.25 -3.95 21.76
CA THR A 15 -25.54 -2.71 22.10
C THR A 15 -24.07 -2.87 21.76
N SER A 16 -23.71 -2.46 20.54
CA SER A 16 -22.33 -2.22 20.13
C SER A 16 -22.32 -1.02 19.19
N THR A 17 -22.21 0.18 19.76
CA THR A 17 -22.04 1.41 19.00
C THR A 17 -20.55 1.54 18.64
N THR A 18 -20.18 1.12 17.44
CA THR A 18 -18.92 1.57 16.82
C THR A 18 -19.27 2.65 15.80
N VAL A 19 -18.83 3.88 16.06
CA VAL A 19 -19.01 5.03 15.18
C VAL A 19 -18.02 4.91 14.01
N GLY A 20 -18.54 4.98 12.78
CA GLY A 20 -17.93 4.43 11.57
C GLY A 20 -16.66 5.11 11.06
N THR A 21 -15.73 4.28 10.59
CA THR A 21 -14.53 4.65 9.82
C THR A 21 -14.92 4.89 8.35
N ILE A 22 -14.43 5.97 7.73
CA ILE A 22 -14.50 6.14 6.27
C ILE A 22 -13.69 4.99 5.65
N LYS A 23 -14.34 4.08 4.91
CA LYS A 23 -13.63 3.07 4.11
C LYS A 23 -13.15 3.73 2.83
N CYS A 24 -11.89 4.16 2.80
CA CYS A 24 -11.21 4.46 1.55
C CYS A 24 -11.18 3.17 0.71
N THR A 25 -11.86 3.14 -0.44
CA THR A 25 -11.85 1.98 -1.35
C THR A 25 -10.98 2.21 -2.58
N ALA A 26 -10.40 3.41 -2.72
CA ALA A 26 -9.47 3.70 -3.79
C ALA A 26 -8.10 3.06 -3.46
N PRO A 27 -7.41 2.46 -4.44
CA PRO A 27 -6.04 2.01 -4.24
C PRO A 27 -5.15 3.20 -3.87
N ILE A 28 -4.32 3.05 -2.85
CA ILE A 28 -3.37 4.04 -2.38
C ILE A 28 -2.01 3.73 -3.01
N PRO A 29 -1.44 4.62 -3.84
CA PRO A 29 -0.14 4.39 -4.45
C PRO A 29 0.99 4.60 -3.45
N PHE A 30 2.01 3.73 -3.52
CA PHE A 30 3.28 3.83 -2.82
C PHE A 30 4.41 3.85 -3.84
N GLY A 31 5.26 4.87 -3.82
CA GLY A 31 6.37 5.03 -4.77
C GLY A 31 6.18 6.19 -5.75
N GLY A 32 7.18 6.37 -6.62
CA GLY A 32 7.23 7.43 -7.63
C GLY A 32 6.66 6.97 -8.97
N GLU A 33 7.53 6.80 -9.96
CA GLU A 33 7.17 6.25 -11.27
C GLU A 33 6.85 4.75 -11.20
N GLU A 34 7.60 4.00 -10.39
CA GLU A 34 7.35 2.60 -10.07
C GLU A 34 6.50 2.54 -8.79
N GLN A 35 5.24 2.11 -8.91
CA GLN A 35 4.27 2.15 -7.81
C GLN A 35 3.81 0.76 -7.38
N TRP A 36 3.68 0.59 -6.07
CA TRP A 36 2.78 -0.41 -5.49
C TRP A 36 1.41 0.22 -5.25
N LEU A 37 0.36 -0.59 -5.32
CA LEU A 37 -0.99 -0.14 -4.96
C LEU A 37 -1.46 -0.88 -3.73
N TYR A 38 -1.84 -0.15 -2.67
CA TYR A 38 -2.48 -0.73 -1.50
C TYR A 38 -4.00 -0.58 -1.60
N PHE A 39 -4.73 -1.66 -1.40
CA PHE A 39 -6.18 -1.73 -1.51
C PHE A 39 -6.80 -1.75 -0.11
N PRO A 40 -7.32 -0.63 0.42
CA PRO A 40 -7.73 -0.57 1.83
C PRO A 40 -9.03 -1.34 2.12
N ASP A 41 -9.78 -1.73 1.08
CA ASP A 41 -10.99 -2.54 1.17
C ASP A 41 -10.68 -3.99 1.59
N ASN A 42 -9.56 -4.54 1.12
CA ASN A 42 -9.13 -5.90 1.41
C ASN A 42 -7.76 -5.98 2.13
N GLY A 43 -7.05 -4.86 2.28
CA GLY A 43 -5.76 -4.73 2.97
C GLY A 43 -4.55 -5.26 2.19
N LYS A 44 -4.69 -5.54 0.88
CA LYS A 44 -3.64 -6.16 0.06
C LYS A 44 -2.82 -5.13 -0.69
N PHE A 45 -1.62 -5.55 -1.06
CA PHE A 45 -0.74 -4.78 -1.93
C PHE A 45 -0.71 -5.37 -3.35
N ASP A 46 -0.49 -4.54 -4.36
CA ASP A 46 -0.24 -4.97 -5.74
C ASP A 46 1.10 -4.41 -6.18
N LEU A 47 2.04 -5.34 -6.37
CA LEU A 47 3.41 -5.14 -6.81
C LEU A 47 3.55 -5.41 -8.32
N SER A 48 2.49 -5.87 -8.99
CA SER A 48 2.53 -6.31 -10.39
C SER A 48 2.67 -5.17 -11.40
N ARG A 49 2.55 -3.91 -10.95
CA ARG A 49 2.61 -2.71 -11.80
C ARG A 49 1.64 -2.78 -12.98
N GLY A 50 0.48 -3.42 -12.78
CA GLY A 50 -0.56 -3.58 -13.79
C GLY A 50 -0.28 -4.67 -14.83
N SER A 51 0.67 -5.58 -14.59
CA SER A 51 0.97 -6.70 -15.49
C SER A 51 -0.28 -7.53 -15.81
N GLU A 52 -0.35 -8.05 -17.04
CA GLU A 52 -1.41 -8.96 -17.47
C GLU A 52 -1.38 -10.26 -16.68
N ARG A 53 -0.17 -10.72 -16.35
CA ARG A 53 0.05 -11.94 -15.59
C ARG A 53 0.21 -11.60 -14.11
N ARG A 54 -0.67 -12.15 -13.28
CA ARG A 54 -0.72 -11.83 -11.84
C ARG A 54 -0.87 -13.09 -11.00
N MET A 55 -0.13 -13.13 -9.91
CA MET A 55 -0.21 -14.14 -8.86
C MET A 55 -0.49 -13.45 -7.53
N THR A 56 -1.58 -13.82 -6.88
CA THR A 56 -1.97 -13.27 -5.56
C THR A 56 -1.66 -14.26 -4.45
N VAL A 57 -0.98 -13.78 -3.41
CA VAL A 57 -0.68 -14.50 -2.18
C VAL A 57 -1.54 -13.92 -1.06
N GLU A 58 -2.39 -14.76 -0.48
CA GLU A 58 -3.22 -14.42 0.68
C GLU A 58 -2.41 -14.62 1.95
N CYS A 59 -2.49 -13.71 2.91
CA CYS A 59 -1.72 -13.79 4.16
C CYS A 59 -2.60 -13.51 5.38
N ASP A 60 -2.21 -14.10 6.50
CA ASP A 60 -2.81 -13.81 7.79
C ASP A 60 -2.19 -12.53 8.37
N LYS A 61 -3.00 -11.47 8.44
CA LYS A 61 -2.57 -10.16 8.96
C LYS A 61 -2.05 -10.24 10.38
N ASP A 62 -2.60 -11.14 11.20
CA ASP A 62 -2.21 -11.26 12.61
C ASP A 62 -0.79 -11.83 12.76
N ARG A 63 -0.32 -12.59 11.76
CA ARG A 63 1.02 -13.16 11.71
C ARG A 63 2.02 -12.26 10.98
N HIS A 64 1.59 -11.60 9.90
CA HIS A 64 2.50 -11.03 8.90
C HIS A 64 2.27 -9.56 8.58
N ASN A 65 1.50 -8.82 9.38
CA ASN A 65 1.19 -7.37 9.26
C ASN A 65 0.41 -6.91 8.00
N HIS A 66 0.23 -7.78 7.01
CA HIS A 66 -0.54 -7.54 5.78
C HIS A 66 -1.51 -8.69 5.48
N THR A 67 -2.58 -8.43 4.71
CA THR A 67 -3.56 -9.48 4.32
C THR A 67 -3.18 -10.20 3.03
N GLY A 68 -2.14 -9.75 2.34
CA GLY A 68 -1.63 -10.39 1.13
C GLY A 68 -1.01 -9.40 0.15
N PHE A 69 -0.45 -9.94 -0.94
CA PHE A 69 0.07 -9.14 -2.04
C PHE A 69 -0.13 -9.85 -3.38
N THR A 70 -0.17 -9.07 -4.45
CA THR A 70 -0.17 -9.55 -5.84
C THR A 70 1.16 -9.19 -6.49
N LEU A 71 1.75 -10.10 -7.24
CA LEU A 71 2.99 -9.87 -7.99
C LEU A 71 2.85 -10.33 -9.44
N ASP A 72 3.75 -9.84 -10.29
CA ASP A 72 3.96 -10.41 -11.62
C ASP A 72 5.03 -11.52 -11.53
N PRO A 73 4.64 -12.79 -11.71
CA PRO A 73 5.57 -13.92 -11.67
C PRO A 73 6.66 -13.89 -12.75
N ASP A 74 6.43 -13.26 -13.92
CA ASP A 74 7.45 -13.13 -14.96
C ASP A 74 8.54 -12.10 -14.58
N SER A 75 8.17 -11.13 -13.74
CA SER A 75 9.10 -10.15 -13.17
C SER A 75 9.78 -10.63 -11.87
N ALA A 76 9.39 -11.80 -11.35
CA ALA A 76 9.85 -12.32 -10.07
C ALA A 76 11.03 -13.30 -10.20
N VAL A 77 11.81 -13.42 -9.12
CA VAL A 77 12.88 -14.44 -8.95
C VAL A 77 12.83 -15.01 -7.53
N LEU A 78 12.85 -16.34 -7.42
CA LEU A 78 13.12 -17.05 -6.17
C LEU A 78 14.63 -17.16 -5.96
N ILE A 79 15.15 -16.61 -4.88
CA ILE A 79 16.55 -16.65 -4.47
C ILE A 79 16.69 -17.61 -3.29
N VAL A 80 17.35 -18.75 -3.54
CA VAL A 80 17.65 -19.77 -2.53
C VAL A 80 19.07 -19.55 -2.02
N VAL A 81 19.20 -19.07 -0.79
CA VAL A 81 20.47 -18.61 -0.22
C VAL A 81 21.17 -19.72 0.56
N ASP A 82 22.40 -20.02 0.18
CA ASP A 82 23.39 -20.83 0.91
C ASP A 82 22.88 -22.19 1.42
N MET A 83 21.94 -22.84 0.72
CA MET A 83 21.52 -24.21 1.00
C MET A 83 22.58 -25.23 0.56
N GLN A 84 23.82 -25.02 1.01
CA GLN A 84 25.02 -25.80 0.68
C GLN A 84 25.34 -26.81 1.79
N ASN A 85 26.08 -27.86 1.43
CA ASN A 85 26.50 -28.91 2.37
C ASN A 85 27.18 -28.32 3.62
N TYR A 86 28.05 -27.31 3.46
CA TYR A 86 28.77 -26.70 4.57
C TYR A 86 27.88 -26.09 5.66
N PHE A 87 26.72 -25.55 5.28
CA PHE A 87 25.81 -24.86 6.20
C PHE A 87 24.76 -25.80 6.78
N VAL A 88 24.23 -26.71 5.97
CA VAL A 88 23.03 -27.47 6.34
C VAL A 88 23.32 -28.94 6.64
N HIS A 89 24.36 -29.53 6.05
CA HIS A 89 24.60 -30.97 6.22
C HIS A 89 24.91 -31.31 7.68
N PRO A 90 24.23 -32.32 8.29
CA PRO A 90 24.41 -32.72 9.70
C PRO A 90 25.84 -33.12 10.10
N GLN A 91 26.72 -33.30 9.11
CA GLN A 91 28.12 -33.65 9.33
C GLN A 91 28.93 -32.45 9.86
N TYR A 92 28.55 -31.23 9.49
CA TYR A 92 29.28 -30.03 9.90
C TYR A 92 28.69 -29.38 11.14
N ARG A 93 27.37 -29.41 11.29
CA ARG A 93 26.67 -28.75 12.39
C ARG A 93 25.25 -29.27 12.52
N ASP A 94 24.69 -29.13 13.72
CA ASP A 94 23.26 -29.30 13.96
C ASP A 94 22.50 -28.03 13.58
N HIS A 95 22.25 -27.83 12.28
CA HIS A 95 21.44 -26.72 11.79
C HIS A 95 19.95 -27.10 11.72
N SER A 96 19.36 -27.51 12.85
CA SER A 96 17.96 -27.97 12.91
C SER A 96 16.94 -27.03 12.26
N ALA A 97 17.09 -25.71 12.42
CA ALA A 97 16.23 -24.71 11.76
C ALA A 97 16.36 -24.72 10.22
N GLY A 98 17.58 -24.80 9.69
CA GLY A 98 17.85 -24.87 8.25
C GLY A 98 17.37 -26.18 7.64
N ILE A 99 17.49 -27.29 8.38
CA ILE A 99 16.92 -28.59 7.99
C ILE A 99 15.38 -28.52 7.93
N LYS A 100 14.73 -27.86 8.89
CA LYS A 100 13.27 -27.66 8.87
C LYS A 100 12.80 -26.82 7.68
N ALA A 101 13.63 -25.90 7.20
CA ALA A 101 13.34 -25.06 6.04
C ALA A 101 13.41 -25.81 4.69
N VAL A 102 13.99 -27.02 4.64
CA VAL A 102 14.19 -27.77 3.39
C VAL A 102 12.87 -28.10 2.70
N GLU A 103 12.00 -28.85 3.38
CA GLU A 103 10.71 -29.29 2.81
C GLU A 103 9.79 -28.13 2.39
N PRO A 104 9.61 -27.06 3.21
CA PRO A 104 8.95 -25.83 2.76
C PRO A 104 9.53 -25.23 1.49
N THR A 105 10.87 -25.11 1.43
CA THR A 105 11.54 -24.53 0.26
C THR A 105 11.34 -25.38 -1.00
N LEU A 106 11.37 -26.72 -0.89
CA LEU A 106 11.10 -27.61 -2.03
C LEU A 106 9.69 -27.41 -2.60
N ARG A 107 8.67 -27.23 -1.74
CA ARG A 107 7.30 -26.93 -2.21
C ARG A 107 7.22 -25.58 -2.92
N VAL A 108 7.92 -24.58 -2.40
CA VAL A 108 7.99 -23.25 -3.04
C VAL A 108 8.69 -23.33 -4.39
N ILE A 109 9.79 -24.08 -4.50
CA ILE A 109 10.48 -24.34 -5.77
C ILE A 109 9.51 -24.93 -6.79
N GLU A 110 8.75 -25.96 -6.40
CA GLU A 110 7.75 -26.58 -7.29
C GLU A 110 6.67 -25.56 -7.72
N ARG A 111 6.17 -24.74 -6.80
CA ARG A 111 5.21 -23.66 -7.13
C ARG A 111 5.82 -22.65 -8.09
N CYS A 112 7.03 -22.18 -7.84
CA CYS A 112 7.74 -21.24 -8.70
C CYS A 112 7.89 -21.80 -10.11
N ARG A 113 8.22 -23.09 -10.27
CA ARG A 113 8.28 -23.74 -11.59
C ARG A 113 6.94 -23.75 -12.30
N LYS A 114 5.87 -24.09 -11.59
CA LYS A 114 4.52 -24.09 -12.15
C LYS A 114 4.12 -22.70 -12.65
N GLU A 115 4.55 -21.67 -11.94
CA GLU A 115 4.31 -20.27 -12.27
C GLU A 115 5.43 -19.65 -13.12
N GLY A 116 6.37 -20.41 -13.67
CA GLY A 116 7.46 -19.85 -14.48
C GLY A 116 8.36 -18.81 -13.77
N ILE A 117 8.31 -18.72 -12.44
CA ILE A 117 9.19 -17.84 -11.65
C ILE A 117 10.61 -18.41 -11.74
N GLN A 118 11.56 -17.56 -12.13
CA GLN A 118 12.97 -17.95 -12.24
C GLN A 118 13.52 -18.33 -10.87
N ILE A 119 14.31 -19.40 -10.82
CA ILE A 119 15.03 -19.80 -9.60
C ILE A 119 16.50 -19.45 -9.75
N ALA A 120 17.04 -18.84 -8.71
CA ALA A 120 18.42 -18.44 -8.54
C ALA A 120 19.01 -19.07 -7.27
N TRP A 121 20.04 -19.90 -7.44
CA TRP A 121 20.84 -20.46 -6.36
C TRP A 121 21.96 -19.48 -6.04
N LEU A 122 21.90 -18.87 -4.86
CA LEU A 122 22.89 -17.89 -4.40
C LEU A 122 23.74 -18.50 -3.30
N ASN A 123 24.99 -18.81 -3.61
CA ASN A 123 25.83 -19.65 -2.76
C ASN A 123 27.21 -19.04 -2.55
N TRP A 124 27.86 -19.37 -1.44
CA TRP A 124 29.29 -19.06 -1.29
C TRP A 124 30.12 -19.86 -2.29
N GLY A 125 30.96 -19.16 -3.05
CA GLY A 125 31.86 -19.78 -4.02
C GLY A 125 33.13 -18.96 -4.18
N LEU A 126 34.13 -19.25 -3.37
CA LEU A 126 35.39 -18.51 -3.32
C LEU A 126 36.41 -19.01 -4.35
N THR A 127 37.21 -18.06 -4.84
CA THR A 127 38.46 -18.28 -5.54
C THR A 127 39.65 -17.77 -4.71
N GLU A 128 40.87 -18.05 -5.18
CA GLU A 128 42.09 -17.49 -4.55
C GLU A 128 42.13 -15.98 -4.60
N HIS A 129 41.61 -15.39 -5.69
CA HIS A 129 41.55 -13.94 -5.81
C HIS A 129 40.64 -13.35 -4.73
N ASP A 130 39.46 -13.93 -4.54
CA ASP A 130 38.48 -13.46 -3.57
C ASP A 130 39.02 -13.53 -2.15
N LEU A 131 39.71 -14.62 -1.79
CA LEU A 131 40.29 -14.76 -0.46
C LEU A 131 41.39 -13.73 -0.20
N LYS A 132 42.17 -13.38 -1.23
CA LYS A 132 43.25 -12.38 -1.15
C LYS A 132 42.73 -10.95 -1.01
N THR A 133 41.61 -10.63 -1.65
CA THR A 133 41.01 -9.27 -1.64
C THR A 133 39.91 -9.11 -0.60
N MET A 134 39.59 -10.17 0.16
CA MET A 134 38.54 -10.17 1.17
C MET A 134 38.84 -9.19 2.31
N ALA A 135 37.82 -8.42 2.70
CA ALA A 135 37.94 -7.54 3.85
C ALA A 135 38.19 -8.34 5.15
N PRO A 136 39.07 -7.87 6.05
CA PRO A 136 39.40 -8.58 7.29
C PRO A 136 38.19 -8.90 8.17
N ALA A 137 37.18 -8.04 8.20
CA ALA A 137 35.96 -8.25 8.98
C ALA A 137 35.19 -9.52 8.56
N ILE A 138 35.20 -9.83 7.27
CA ILE A 138 34.57 -11.04 6.73
C ILE A 138 35.38 -12.27 7.12
N GLN A 139 36.69 -12.23 6.93
CA GLN A 139 37.57 -13.33 7.35
C GLN A 139 37.48 -13.61 8.86
N ARG A 140 37.37 -12.55 9.68
CA ARG A 140 37.17 -12.65 11.13
C ARG A 140 35.91 -13.46 11.48
N GLY A 141 34.82 -13.24 10.75
CA GLY A 141 33.54 -13.94 10.96
C GLY A 141 33.60 -15.45 10.76
N PHE A 142 34.61 -15.95 10.03
CA PHE A 142 34.83 -17.38 9.77
C PHE A 142 36.13 -17.89 10.42
N HIS A 143 36.74 -17.13 11.33
CA HIS A 143 38.06 -17.48 11.85
C HIS A 143 38.02 -18.62 12.88
N LYS A 144 38.83 -19.67 12.67
CA LYS A 144 38.80 -20.88 13.50
C LYS A 144 39.05 -20.62 14.98
N THR A 145 40.04 -19.79 15.30
CA THR A 145 40.42 -19.53 16.70
C THR A 145 39.47 -18.57 17.42
N LEU A 146 38.50 -17.99 16.71
CA LEU A 146 37.53 -17.03 17.26
C LEU A 146 36.12 -17.64 17.37
N GLY A 147 36.02 -18.97 17.38
CA GLY A 147 34.77 -19.68 17.63
C GLY A 147 34.07 -20.25 16.40
N TRP A 148 34.65 -20.09 15.20
CA TRP A 148 34.14 -20.78 14.00
C TRP A 148 34.85 -22.12 13.79
N HIS A 149 34.17 -23.09 13.17
CA HIS A 149 34.72 -24.45 13.08
C HIS A 149 35.96 -24.51 12.16
N ILE A 150 35.93 -23.82 11.00
CA ILE A 150 36.94 -23.91 9.93
C ILE A 150 37.05 -22.57 9.20
N GLY A 151 38.29 -22.11 8.97
CA GLY A 151 38.57 -20.86 8.24
C GLY A 151 38.24 -20.94 6.75
N LEU A 152 37.81 -19.83 6.16
CA LEU A 152 37.62 -19.73 4.70
C LEU A 152 38.87 -20.18 3.95
N GLY A 153 38.68 -21.00 2.92
CA GLY A 153 39.76 -21.54 2.10
C GLY A 153 40.65 -22.59 2.78
N SER A 154 40.41 -22.95 4.05
CA SER A 154 41.13 -24.04 4.72
C SER A 154 40.71 -25.39 4.14
N GLN A 155 41.65 -26.34 4.06
CA GLN A 155 41.35 -27.70 3.61
C GLN A 155 40.48 -28.43 4.63
N LEU A 156 39.33 -28.95 4.18
CA LEU A 156 38.44 -29.79 4.99
C LEU A 156 38.89 -31.25 4.97
N PRO A 157 38.47 -32.06 5.96
CA PRO A 157 38.83 -33.47 6.04
C PRO A 157 38.40 -34.29 4.80
N GLY A 158 39.18 -35.31 4.47
CA GLY A 158 38.88 -36.23 3.38
C GLY A 158 38.80 -35.55 2.01
N THR A 159 37.76 -35.87 1.25
CA THR A 159 37.52 -35.40 -0.13
C THR A 159 36.61 -34.16 -0.20
N GLN A 160 36.38 -33.48 0.93
CA GLN A 160 35.39 -32.40 1.03
C GLN A 160 35.83 -31.08 0.38
N GLY A 161 37.12 -30.95 0.05
CA GLY A 161 37.72 -29.80 -0.60
C GLY A 161 38.04 -28.64 0.36
N ARG A 162 38.30 -27.45 -0.18
CA ARG A 162 38.58 -26.25 0.61
C ARG A 162 37.28 -25.56 1.01
N CYS A 163 37.26 -25.03 2.24
CA CYS A 163 36.10 -24.37 2.83
C CYS A 163 35.56 -23.25 1.94
N LEU A 164 34.33 -23.45 1.46
CA LEU A 164 33.54 -22.57 0.61
C LEU A 164 34.19 -22.19 -0.73
N PHE A 165 35.15 -22.99 -1.20
CA PHE A 165 35.76 -22.78 -2.51
C PHE A 165 34.91 -23.38 -3.62
N LYS A 166 34.90 -22.72 -4.79
CA LYS A 166 34.16 -23.21 -5.96
C LYS A 166 34.53 -24.66 -6.29
N ARG A 167 33.55 -25.44 -6.73
CA ARG A 167 33.72 -26.83 -7.18
C ARG A 167 34.26 -27.77 -6.10
N THR A 168 33.88 -27.53 -4.85
CA THR A 168 34.18 -28.40 -3.71
C THR A 168 32.89 -28.91 -3.12
N TRP A 169 32.89 -30.15 -2.61
CA TRP A 169 31.67 -30.79 -2.09
C TRP A 169 30.98 -29.95 -1.01
N ASN A 170 31.73 -29.32 -0.11
CA ASN A 170 31.16 -28.48 0.95
C ASN A 170 30.44 -27.23 0.39
N ALA A 171 30.89 -26.72 -0.75
CA ALA A 171 30.26 -25.60 -1.46
C ALA A 171 29.18 -26.05 -2.47
N GLU A 172 28.95 -27.35 -2.65
CA GLU A 172 27.83 -27.82 -3.46
C GLU A 172 26.51 -27.68 -2.70
N LEU A 173 25.41 -27.61 -3.46
CA LEU A 173 24.06 -27.68 -2.91
C LEU A 173 23.89 -28.92 -2.02
N TYR A 174 23.15 -28.75 -0.93
CA TYR A 174 22.73 -29.84 -0.08
C TYR A 174 21.82 -30.80 -0.87
N GLU A 175 21.96 -32.11 -0.63
CA GLU A 175 21.46 -33.17 -1.51
C GLU A 175 19.99 -33.01 -1.97
N PRO A 176 19.01 -32.65 -1.11
CA PRO A 176 17.63 -32.44 -1.55
C PRO A 176 17.48 -31.32 -2.59
N PHE A 177 18.27 -30.25 -2.48
CA PHE A 177 18.26 -29.15 -3.45
C PHE A 177 19.02 -29.51 -4.73
N LYS A 178 20.13 -30.23 -4.59
CA LYS A 178 20.87 -30.76 -5.74
C LYS A 178 19.99 -31.64 -6.62
N ALA A 179 19.11 -32.44 -6.01
CA ALA A 179 18.18 -33.33 -6.72
C ALA A 179 17.09 -32.60 -7.52
N VAL A 180 16.70 -31.38 -7.11
CA VAL A 180 15.64 -30.60 -7.80
C VAL A 180 16.17 -29.48 -8.69
N ALA A 181 17.47 -29.19 -8.63
CA ALA A 181 18.10 -28.19 -9.48
C ALA A 181 18.08 -28.61 -10.96
N GLN A 182 17.74 -27.68 -11.86
CA GLN A 182 17.57 -27.95 -13.28
C GLN A 182 18.51 -27.10 -14.16
N PRO A 183 18.77 -27.50 -15.43
CA PRO A 183 19.61 -26.72 -16.34
C PRO A 183 19.12 -25.30 -16.67
N GLY A 184 17.85 -24.96 -16.39
CA GLY A 184 17.29 -23.61 -16.57
C GLY A 184 17.45 -22.70 -15.34
N ASP A 185 18.13 -23.17 -14.30
CA ASP A 185 18.30 -22.44 -13.05
C ASP A 185 19.51 -21.52 -13.15
N MET A 186 19.44 -20.40 -12.44
CA MET A 186 20.59 -19.51 -12.34
C MET A 186 21.43 -19.89 -11.13
N PHE A 187 22.75 -19.90 -11.28
CA PHE A 187 23.69 -20.17 -10.20
C PHE A 187 24.65 -19.00 -10.04
N PHE A 188 24.69 -18.42 -8.86
CA PHE A 188 25.52 -17.27 -8.55
C PHE A 188 26.40 -17.57 -7.34
N ASP A 189 27.70 -17.37 -7.53
CA ASP A 189 28.67 -17.41 -6.45
C ASP A 189 28.79 -16.02 -5.82
N LYS A 190 28.59 -15.92 -4.51
CA LYS A 190 28.89 -14.74 -3.71
C LYS A 190 30.14 -14.94 -2.86
N THR A 191 30.76 -13.83 -2.50
CA THR A 191 32.02 -13.80 -1.72
C THR A 191 31.87 -13.08 -0.39
N ARG A 192 30.64 -12.68 -0.05
CA ARG A 192 30.23 -11.96 1.15
C ARG A 192 28.91 -12.53 1.68
N MET A 193 28.43 -11.99 2.80
CA MET A 193 27.15 -12.43 3.38
C MET A 193 26.00 -12.16 2.40
N SER A 194 25.88 -10.91 1.95
CA SER A 194 24.97 -10.52 0.88
C SER A 194 25.50 -10.95 -0.48
N GLY A 195 24.61 -11.38 -1.38
CA GLY A 195 24.92 -11.56 -2.80
C GLY A 195 24.72 -10.31 -3.67
N LEU A 196 24.34 -9.18 -3.06
CA LEU A 196 24.02 -7.92 -3.72
C LEU A 196 24.85 -6.74 -3.18
N TRP A 197 25.90 -7.01 -2.41
CA TRP A 197 26.73 -5.98 -1.75
C TRP A 197 27.45 -5.02 -2.71
N SER A 198 27.47 -5.32 -4.01
CA SER A 198 28.06 -4.50 -5.06
C SER A 198 27.26 -4.64 -6.35
N THR A 199 27.24 -3.58 -7.16
CA THR A 199 26.61 -3.59 -8.49
C THR A 199 27.32 -4.52 -9.48
N ALA A 200 28.57 -4.89 -9.19
CA ALA A 200 29.37 -5.84 -9.97
C ALA A 200 29.16 -7.31 -9.57
N GLU A 201 28.27 -7.60 -8.61
CA GLU A 201 27.96 -8.98 -8.27
C GLU A 201 27.15 -9.64 -9.41
N PRO A 202 27.45 -10.92 -9.76
CA PRO A 202 26.77 -11.60 -10.87
C PRO A 202 25.24 -11.64 -10.75
N LEU A 203 24.73 -11.79 -9.52
CA LEU A 203 23.28 -11.75 -9.27
C LEU A 203 22.72 -10.35 -9.56
N HIS A 204 23.40 -9.29 -9.12
CA HIS A 204 22.97 -7.92 -9.35
C HIS A 204 22.91 -7.60 -10.84
N GLU A 205 23.97 -7.90 -11.59
CA GLU A 205 24.04 -7.69 -13.03
C GLU A 205 22.92 -8.43 -13.76
N TYR A 206 22.69 -9.70 -13.40
CA TYR A 206 21.60 -10.50 -13.96
C TYR A 206 20.24 -9.87 -13.70
N LEU A 207 19.90 -9.56 -12.44
CA LEU A 207 18.60 -9.02 -12.07
C LEU A 207 18.28 -7.71 -12.79
N ARG A 208 19.28 -6.86 -13.00
CA ARG A 208 19.13 -5.61 -13.78
C ARG A 208 18.99 -5.88 -15.28
N ALA A 209 19.79 -6.80 -15.84
CA ALA A 209 19.76 -7.10 -17.27
C ALA A 209 18.42 -7.69 -17.73
N VAL A 210 17.76 -8.48 -16.86
CA VAL A 210 16.44 -9.09 -17.15
C VAL A 210 15.27 -8.35 -16.51
N ASP A 211 15.50 -7.12 -16.03
CA ASP A 211 14.52 -6.21 -15.43
C ASP A 211 13.59 -6.85 -14.38
N LYS A 212 14.18 -7.63 -13.46
CA LYS A 212 13.42 -8.26 -12.37
C LYS A 212 13.05 -7.23 -11.31
N LYS A 213 11.81 -7.30 -10.83
CA LYS A 213 11.21 -6.34 -9.89
C LYS A 213 11.02 -6.91 -8.50
N THR A 214 10.57 -8.16 -8.39
CA THR A 214 10.26 -8.82 -7.12
C THR A 214 11.23 -9.96 -6.82
N LEU A 215 11.82 -9.96 -5.63
CA LEU A 215 12.76 -10.98 -5.16
C LEU A 215 12.17 -11.72 -3.96
N ILE A 216 12.09 -13.04 -4.08
CA ILE A 216 11.53 -13.94 -3.07
C ILE A 216 12.69 -14.69 -2.42
N PHE A 217 12.82 -14.61 -1.10
CA PHE A 217 14.00 -15.08 -0.37
C PHE A 217 13.71 -16.30 0.50
N THR A 218 14.58 -17.31 0.37
CA THR A 218 14.61 -18.51 1.22
C THR A 218 16.06 -18.88 1.57
N GLY A 219 16.24 -19.82 2.49
CA GLY A 219 17.53 -20.42 2.78
C GLY A 219 18.13 -19.98 4.13
N VAL A 220 19.46 -20.01 4.23
CA VAL A 220 20.17 -19.81 5.51
C VAL A 220 21.33 -18.82 5.38
N ASN A 221 21.74 -18.12 6.43
CA ASN A 221 21.06 -17.96 7.71
C ASN A 221 20.11 -16.75 7.66
N THR A 222 18.92 -16.85 8.29
CA THR A 222 17.88 -15.81 8.27
C THR A 222 18.42 -14.42 8.59
N ASP A 223 19.13 -14.26 9.71
CA ASP A 223 19.66 -12.99 10.22
C ASP A 223 21.01 -12.57 9.63
N GLN A 224 21.60 -13.38 8.74
CA GLN A 224 22.93 -13.13 8.19
C GLN A 224 22.91 -13.02 6.66
N CYS A 225 23.15 -14.11 5.93
CA CYS A 225 23.23 -14.08 4.47
C CYS A 225 21.88 -13.72 3.83
N VAL A 226 20.77 -14.23 4.39
CA VAL A 226 19.42 -13.91 3.90
C VAL A 226 19.10 -12.46 4.18
N PHE A 227 19.12 -12.02 5.45
CA PHE A 227 18.85 -10.63 5.84
C PHE A 227 19.78 -9.64 5.15
N GLY A 228 21.08 -9.93 5.04
CA GLY A 228 22.04 -9.08 4.36
C GLY A 228 21.70 -8.91 2.87
N THR A 229 21.30 -9.99 2.19
CA THR A 229 20.87 -9.91 0.79
C THR A 229 19.55 -9.15 0.65
N VAL A 230 18.59 -9.36 1.56
CA VAL A 230 17.32 -8.61 1.59
C VAL A 230 17.54 -7.12 1.83
N SER A 231 18.42 -6.77 2.79
CA SER A 231 18.73 -5.37 3.13
C SER A 231 19.36 -4.63 1.96
N ASP A 232 20.29 -5.26 1.24
CA ASP A 232 20.87 -4.67 0.03
C ASP A 232 19.83 -4.61 -1.09
N ALA A 233 19.04 -5.68 -1.30
CA ALA A 233 17.98 -5.70 -2.30
C ALA A 233 16.97 -4.55 -2.12
N TYR A 234 16.49 -4.37 -0.90
CA TYR A 234 15.63 -3.25 -0.50
C TYR A 234 16.29 -1.91 -0.79
N SER A 235 17.57 -1.75 -0.42
CA SER A 235 18.30 -0.49 -0.61
C SER A 235 18.51 -0.14 -2.09
N TYR A 236 18.63 -1.16 -2.95
CA TYR A 236 18.69 -1.01 -4.39
C TYR A 236 17.30 -0.88 -5.06
N GLY A 237 16.21 -0.97 -4.30
CA GLY A 237 14.84 -0.73 -4.76
C GLY A 237 14.10 -1.94 -5.32
N TRP A 238 14.49 -3.16 -4.99
CA TRP A 238 13.70 -4.36 -5.32
C TRP A 238 12.59 -4.61 -4.31
N ASP A 239 11.46 -5.14 -4.79
CA ASP A 239 10.38 -5.58 -3.92
C ASP A 239 10.79 -6.88 -3.24
N CYS A 240 10.90 -6.87 -1.91
CA CYS A 240 11.41 -8.02 -1.16
C CYS A 240 10.28 -8.81 -0.51
N VAL A 241 10.30 -10.14 -0.70
CA VAL A 241 9.38 -11.08 -0.04
C VAL A 241 10.22 -12.16 0.65
N LEU A 242 10.13 -12.28 1.98
CA LEU A 242 10.76 -13.36 2.75
C LEU A 242 9.74 -14.46 3.03
N LEU A 243 10.14 -15.72 2.85
CA LEU A 243 9.34 -16.86 3.28
C LEU A 243 9.86 -17.39 4.63
N ASP A 244 9.17 -17.09 5.72
CA ASP A 244 9.69 -17.26 7.10
C ASP A 244 10.05 -18.71 7.42
N ASP A 245 9.15 -19.66 7.12
CA ASP A 245 9.31 -21.09 7.31
C ASP A 245 10.22 -21.77 6.27
N CYS A 246 10.65 -21.03 5.25
CA CYS A 246 11.69 -21.42 4.31
C CYS A 246 13.07 -20.86 4.68
N THR A 247 13.22 -20.28 5.87
CA THR A 247 14.51 -19.83 6.39
C THR A 247 14.82 -20.39 7.76
N GLY A 248 16.10 -20.34 8.14
CA GLY A 248 16.49 -20.69 9.51
C GLY A 248 17.85 -20.12 9.89
N THR A 249 18.07 -19.95 11.19
CA THR A 249 19.37 -19.58 11.74
C THR A 249 19.70 -20.34 13.02
N MET A 250 20.98 -20.31 13.39
CA MET A 250 21.50 -20.86 14.65
C MET A 250 22.00 -19.77 15.61
N THR A 251 21.91 -18.48 15.23
CA THR A 251 22.42 -17.37 16.06
C THR A 251 21.80 -17.34 17.46
N GLY A 252 20.56 -17.85 17.62
CA GLY A 252 19.82 -17.79 18.87
C GLY A 252 19.36 -16.36 19.20
N LEU A 253 19.15 -16.06 20.49
CA LEU A 253 18.85 -14.71 21.00
C LEU A 253 17.66 -13.97 20.34
N GLY A 254 16.72 -14.72 19.74
CA GLY A 254 15.61 -14.15 18.98
C GLY A 254 16.02 -13.54 17.64
N ALA A 255 17.23 -13.80 17.13
CA ALA A 255 17.75 -13.20 15.90
C ALA A 255 16.84 -13.41 14.68
N GLN A 256 16.24 -14.60 14.55
CA GLN A 256 15.28 -14.89 13.50
C GLN A 256 14.07 -13.96 13.57
N ALA A 257 13.42 -13.86 14.75
CA ALA A 257 12.26 -13.02 14.94
C ALA A 257 12.56 -11.53 14.70
N VAL A 258 13.75 -11.05 15.10
CA VAL A 258 14.16 -9.67 14.84
C VAL A 258 14.38 -9.41 13.35
N ALA A 259 15.03 -10.34 12.64
CA ALA A 259 15.24 -10.22 11.20
C ALA A 259 13.90 -10.20 10.44
N GLU A 260 13.01 -11.15 10.76
CA GLU A 260 11.65 -11.23 10.18
C GLU A 260 10.84 -9.97 10.48
N TYR A 261 10.87 -9.48 11.73
CA TYR A 261 10.18 -8.25 12.12
C TYR A 261 10.69 -7.04 11.34
N ASN A 262 12.00 -6.86 11.23
CA ASN A 262 12.59 -5.74 10.50
C ASN A 262 12.21 -5.77 9.02
N ILE A 263 12.21 -6.96 8.41
CA ILE A 263 11.83 -7.13 7.01
C ILE A 263 10.35 -6.78 6.83
N ALA A 264 9.47 -7.37 7.63
CA ALA A 264 8.02 -7.15 7.54
C ALA A 264 7.63 -5.67 7.73
N GLN A 265 8.28 -4.96 8.66
CA GLN A 265 7.92 -3.59 8.98
C GLN A 265 8.49 -2.56 8.01
N ASN A 266 9.68 -2.79 7.44
CA ASN A 266 10.43 -1.74 6.76
C ASN A 266 10.93 -2.09 5.36
N MET A 267 11.18 -3.37 5.06
CA MET A 267 11.95 -3.74 3.87
C MET A 267 11.12 -4.46 2.80
N GLY A 268 9.92 -4.92 3.14
CA GLY A 268 9.04 -5.62 2.22
C GLY A 268 8.01 -6.47 2.96
N PHE A 269 7.79 -7.69 2.48
CA PHE A 269 6.76 -8.59 2.95
C PHE A 269 7.35 -9.86 3.56
N VAL A 270 6.67 -10.43 4.54
CA VAL A 270 7.00 -11.74 5.12
C VAL A 270 5.76 -12.62 5.02
N THR A 271 5.90 -13.84 4.53
CA THR A 271 4.78 -14.81 4.49
C THR A 271 5.31 -16.23 4.69
N GLY A 272 4.42 -17.21 4.77
CA GLY A 272 4.79 -18.62 4.86
C GLY A 272 4.73 -19.35 3.52
N SER A 273 5.43 -20.48 3.42
CA SER A 273 5.44 -21.35 2.25
C SER A 273 4.05 -21.87 1.89
N LYS A 274 3.20 -22.09 2.90
CA LYS A 274 1.84 -22.60 2.71
C LYS A 274 0.95 -21.57 2.03
N GLU A 275 0.99 -20.33 2.52
CA GLU A 275 0.29 -19.18 1.98
C GLU A 275 0.76 -18.90 0.55
N PHE A 276 2.09 -18.85 0.34
CA PHE A 276 2.69 -18.66 -0.98
C PHE A 276 2.33 -19.78 -1.97
N SER A 277 2.27 -21.03 -1.50
CA SER A 277 1.94 -22.19 -2.35
C SER A 277 0.44 -22.41 -2.51
N SER A 278 -0.42 -21.67 -1.80
CA SER A 278 -1.87 -21.83 -1.86
C SER A 278 -2.42 -21.50 -3.25
N PHE A 279 -3.38 -22.30 -3.71
CA PHE A 279 -3.87 -22.26 -5.07
C PHE A 279 -4.96 -21.18 -5.22
N ASN A 280 -4.62 -20.04 -5.81
CA ASN A 280 -5.58 -19.09 -6.35
C ASN A 280 -5.24 -18.87 -7.84
N SER A 281 -6.23 -19.04 -8.71
CA SER A 281 -6.08 -19.05 -10.16
C SER A 281 -5.28 -17.85 -10.67
N THR A 282 -4.27 -18.10 -11.51
CA THR A 282 -3.69 -17.08 -12.38
C THR A 282 -4.80 -16.55 -13.27
N VAL A 283 -5.31 -15.35 -13.00
CA VAL A 283 -6.35 -14.75 -13.85
C VAL A 283 -5.65 -14.08 -15.02
N SER A 284 -5.60 -14.76 -16.17
CA SER A 284 -5.35 -14.10 -17.45
C SER A 284 -6.59 -13.31 -17.81
N PHE A 285 -6.55 -11.98 -17.68
CA PHE A 285 -7.66 -11.15 -18.14
C PHE A 285 -7.65 -11.12 -19.67
N GLN A 286 -8.55 -11.86 -20.31
CA GLN A 286 -8.88 -11.60 -21.72
C GLN A 286 -9.63 -10.27 -21.80
N ASP A 287 -9.16 -9.41 -22.71
CA ASP A 287 -9.52 -8.01 -22.96
C ASP A 287 -10.97 -7.79 -23.48
N SER A 288 -11.94 -8.55 -23.00
CA SER A 288 -13.37 -8.43 -23.35
C SER A 288 -14.21 -7.74 -22.28
N SER A 289 -13.72 -7.65 -21.05
CA SER A 289 -14.46 -7.10 -19.89
C SER A 289 -14.24 -5.60 -19.66
N ARG A 290 -13.36 -4.95 -20.43
CA ARG A 290 -13.22 -3.48 -20.46
C ARG A 290 -14.46 -2.78 -21.03
N GLN A 291 -15.23 -3.45 -21.89
CA GLN A 291 -16.35 -2.83 -22.59
C GLN A 291 -17.67 -2.86 -21.81
N GLU A 292 -17.87 -3.83 -20.91
CA GLU A 292 -19.14 -3.95 -20.16
C GLU A 292 -19.11 -3.28 -18.77
N LEU A 293 -17.94 -3.17 -18.13
CA LEU A 293 -17.80 -2.50 -16.81
C LEU A 293 -17.77 -0.96 -16.90
N GLN A 294 -17.56 -0.38 -18.09
CA GLN A 294 -17.67 1.06 -18.33
C GLN A 294 -19.13 1.56 -18.40
N THR A 295 -20.13 0.66 -18.43
CA THR A 295 -21.54 1.03 -18.62
C THR A 295 -22.35 1.20 -17.33
N THR A 296 -21.69 1.32 -16.17
CA THR A 296 -22.37 1.80 -14.96
C THR A 296 -21.96 3.24 -14.74
N MET A 297 -22.76 4.21 -15.22
CA MET A 297 -22.54 5.65 -15.09
C MET A 297 -22.03 6.04 -13.69
N ARG A 298 -20.70 6.13 -13.51
CA ARG A 298 -20.05 6.89 -12.45
C ARG A 298 -19.89 8.30 -13.02
N VAL A 299 -20.79 9.20 -12.65
CA VAL A 299 -20.60 10.63 -12.92
C VAL A 299 -19.36 11.07 -12.14
N HIS A 300 -18.24 11.27 -12.84
CA HIS A 300 -16.97 11.76 -12.31
C HIS A 300 -17.08 13.28 -12.14
N ILE A 301 -17.12 13.74 -10.89
CA ILE A 301 -17.39 15.16 -10.55
C ILE A 301 -16.12 16.00 -10.69
N ILE A 302 -15.00 15.47 -10.21
CA ILE A 302 -13.67 16.07 -10.30
C ILE A 302 -12.63 14.95 -10.43
N ASP A 303 -11.45 15.28 -10.94
CA ASP A 303 -10.33 14.33 -11.00
C ASP A 303 -9.78 14.03 -9.61
N ASP A 304 -9.14 12.87 -9.47
CA ASP A 304 -8.54 12.44 -8.21
C ASP A 304 -7.45 13.44 -7.78
N PHE A 305 -7.49 13.88 -6.52
CA PHE A 305 -6.53 14.83 -5.96
C PHE A 305 -6.13 14.43 -4.54
N LEU A 306 -4.92 14.81 -4.13
CA LEU A 306 -4.44 14.62 -2.76
C LEU A 306 -4.97 15.75 -1.88
N PRO A 307 -5.84 15.48 -0.89
CA PRO A 307 -6.36 16.52 -0.02
C PRO A 307 -5.24 17.03 0.90
N SER A 308 -5.06 18.35 0.95
CA SER A 308 -4.12 19.02 1.87
C SER A 308 -4.84 19.60 3.09
N LEU A 309 -6.18 19.67 3.07
CA LEU A 309 -7.01 20.19 4.15
C LEU A 309 -8.16 19.24 4.46
N THR A 310 -8.61 19.26 5.72
CA THR A 310 -9.86 18.62 6.15
C THR A 310 -10.99 19.65 6.16
N LEU A 311 -12.10 19.33 5.48
CA LEU A 311 -13.30 20.17 5.38
C LEU A 311 -14.40 19.71 6.37
N SER A 312 -14.72 20.57 7.33
CA SER A 312 -15.84 20.42 8.26
C SER A 312 -17.02 21.30 7.84
N VAL A 313 -18.20 20.71 7.64
CA VAL A 313 -19.44 21.42 7.27
C VAL A 313 -20.53 21.10 8.29
N SER A 314 -21.19 22.11 8.86
CA SER A 314 -22.18 21.90 9.93
C SER A 314 -23.44 22.79 9.81
N TRP A 315 -24.58 22.23 10.20
CA TRP A 315 -25.90 22.87 10.31
C TRP A 315 -26.39 22.78 11.75
N GLY A 316 -25.75 23.53 12.64
CA GLY A 316 -26.08 23.57 14.07
C GLY A 316 -25.75 22.26 14.80
N LYS A 317 -26.69 21.31 14.82
CA LYS A 317 -26.53 19.98 15.46
C LYS A 317 -26.22 18.85 14.48
N ASP A 318 -26.40 19.09 13.18
CA ASP A 318 -26.14 18.12 12.13
C ASP A 318 -24.83 18.49 11.43
N GLU A 319 -23.96 17.53 11.11
CA GLU A 319 -22.67 17.77 10.42
C GLU A 319 -22.51 16.87 9.20
N ALA A 320 -21.76 17.32 8.19
CA ALA A 320 -21.40 16.51 7.04
C ALA A 320 -20.27 15.54 7.42
N SER A 321 -20.53 14.25 7.23
CA SER A 321 -19.60 13.17 7.53
C SER A 321 -19.53 12.24 6.32
N CYS A 322 -18.95 12.74 5.23
CA CYS A 322 -18.57 11.99 4.02
C CYS A 322 -19.58 10.92 3.58
N GLY A 323 -20.83 11.34 3.34
CA GLY A 323 -21.90 10.46 2.86
C GLY A 323 -22.92 10.05 3.92
N ASN A 324 -22.99 10.72 5.06
CA ASN A 324 -24.14 10.62 5.94
C ASN A 324 -25.41 11.18 5.28
N ILE A 325 -26.59 10.73 5.75
CA ILE A 325 -27.88 11.15 5.20
C ILE A 325 -28.47 12.23 6.10
N ILE A 326 -28.63 13.45 5.58
CA ILE A 326 -29.27 14.56 6.29
C ILE A 326 -30.64 14.83 5.67
N LYS A 327 -31.64 15.03 6.51
CA LYS A 327 -33.01 15.34 6.05
C LYS A 327 -33.00 16.72 5.38
N PRO A 328 -33.63 16.92 4.21
CA PRO A 328 -33.66 18.21 3.52
C PRO A 328 -34.08 19.40 4.41
N LYS A 329 -35.00 19.17 5.36
CA LYS A 329 -35.45 20.17 6.34
C LYS A 329 -34.34 20.76 7.22
N ARG A 330 -33.22 20.05 7.40
CA ARG A 330 -32.05 20.47 8.19
C ARG A 330 -31.00 21.19 7.35
N LEU A 331 -31.10 21.12 6.02
CA LEU A 331 -30.16 21.70 5.06
C LEU A 331 -30.68 23.03 4.48
N GLN A 332 -31.74 23.60 5.04
CA GLN A 332 -32.39 24.80 4.49
C GLN A 332 -31.57 26.06 4.72
N ASP A 333 -30.88 26.14 5.85
CA ASP A 333 -29.99 27.24 6.19
C ASP A 333 -28.58 26.96 5.64
N GLN A 334 -27.82 28.03 5.38
CA GLN A 334 -26.43 27.95 4.94
C GLN A 334 -25.56 27.29 6.05
N PRO A 335 -24.66 26.35 5.71
CA PRO A 335 -23.81 25.70 6.70
C PRO A 335 -22.69 26.62 7.21
N SER A 336 -22.25 26.35 8.45
CA SER A 336 -20.96 26.82 8.96
C SER A 336 -19.83 25.93 8.44
N ILE A 337 -18.77 26.54 7.92
CA ILE A 337 -17.59 25.84 7.40
C ILE A 337 -16.37 26.10 8.26
N ALA A 338 -15.59 25.04 8.50
CA ALA A 338 -14.22 25.15 9.01
C ALA A 338 -13.27 24.30 8.16
N LEU A 339 -12.08 24.85 7.88
CA LEU A 339 -10.96 24.15 7.25
C LEU A 339 -9.88 23.87 8.29
N HIS A 340 -9.30 22.67 8.25
CA HIS A 340 -8.23 22.23 9.15
C HIS A 340 -6.99 21.79 8.35
N GLU A 341 -5.80 22.23 8.78
CA GLU A 341 -4.51 21.80 8.25
C GLU A 341 -3.99 20.60 9.08
N ASP A 342 -3.71 19.47 8.42
CA ASP A 342 -3.25 18.24 9.09
C ASP A 342 -1.71 18.05 9.01
N THR A 343 -0.98 18.93 8.30
CA THR A 343 0.47 18.82 8.08
C THR A 343 1.25 20.06 8.53
N SER A 344 1.98 19.91 9.64
CA SER A 344 3.05 20.78 10.21
C SER A 344 2.66 21.85 11.24
N PRO A 345 3.38 21.92 12.39
CA PRO A 345 3.41 23.09 13.26
C PRO A 345 4.46 24.06 12.73
N GLY A 346 4.06 25.07 11.96
CA GLY A 346 4.98 26.02 11.37
C GLY A 346 4.31 27.31 10.90
N THR A 347 4.65 28.40 11.58
CA THR A 347 4.30 29.80 11.33
C THR A 347 4.32 30.23 9.86
N SER A 348 3.17 30.63 9.32
CA SER A 348 3.01 31.52 8.17
C SER A 348 1.66 32.22 8.29
N ASP A 349 1.66 33.49 8.72
CA ASP A 349 0.46 34.35 8.87
C ASP A 349 -0.22 34.72 7.52
N THR A 350 0.14 34.05 6.44
CA THR A 350 -0.43 34.25 5.11
C THR A 350 -1.05 32.94 4.61
N HIS A 351 -2.33 32.72 4.88
CA HIS A 351 -3.08 31.61 4.28
C HIS A 351 -3.60 32.05 2.90
N PRO A 352 -3.55 31.18 1.87
CA PRO A 352 -4.15 31.46 0.57
C PRO A 352 -5.68 31.58 0.70
N THR A 353 -6.30 32.35 -0.19
CA THR A 353 -7.77 32.48 -0.24
C THR A 353 -8.39 31.19 -0.80
N TYR A 354 -9.25 30.53 -0.02
CA TYR A 354 -9.95 29.32 -0.45
C TYR A 354 -11.33 29.64 -1.06
N VAL A 355 -11.72 28.83 -2.05
CA VAL A 355 -13.03 28.87 -2.70
C VAL A 355 -13.78 27.59 -2.38
N ILE A 356 -15.05 27.68 -2.01
CA ILE A 356 -15.89 26.52 -1.71
C ILE A 356 -17.06 26.48 -2.67
N THR A 357 -17.34 25.28 -3.15
CA THR A 357 -18.45 25.00 -4.05
C THR A 357 -19.32 23.88 -3.51
N LEU A 358 -20.62 23.92 -3.81
CA LEU A 358 -21.57 22.84 -3.56
C LEU A 358 -22.24 22.45 -4.88
N THR A 359 -22.09 21.18 -5.28
CA THR A 359 -22.63 20.64 -6.54
C THR A 359 -23.52 19.41 -6.31
N ASP A 360 -24.60 19.27 -7.09
CA ASP A 360 -25.48 18.09 -7.14
C ASP A 360 -25.31 17.37 -8.50
N PRO A 361 -24.58 16.24 -8.54
CA PRO A 361 -24.37 15.45 -9.75
C PRO A 361 -25.55 14.55 -10.10
N ASP A 362 -26.59 14.48 -9.26
CA ASP A 362 -27.70 13.54 -9.40
C ASP A 362 -29.00 14.25 -9.83
N ALA A 363 -28.97 15.56 -10.14
CA ALA A 363 -30.16 16.33 -10.53
C ALA A 363 -30.64 16.00 -11.96
N PRO A 364 -31.96 15.86 -12.23
CA PRO A 364 -33.09 15.83 -11.29
C PRO A 364 -33.29 14.48 -10.60
N SER A 365 -32.64 13.42 -11.08
CA SER A 365 -32.73 12.07 -10.54
C SER A 365 -31.44 11.31 -10.81
N ARG A 366 -30.97 10.54 -9.82
CA ARG A 366 -29.79 9.68 -9.97
C ARG A 366 -29.89 8.68 -11.14
N LYS A 367 -31.11 8.28 -11.52
CA LYS A 367 -31.35 7.36 -12.65
C LYS A 367 -31.33 8.07 -14.01
N ASN A 368 -31.48 9.40 -14.03
CA ASN A 368 -31.54 10.20 -15.25
C ASN A 368 -31.10 11.65 -14.93
N PRO A 369 -29.78 11.88 -14.73
CA PRO A 369 -29.24 13.14 -14.22
C PRO A 369 -29.13 14.22 -15.31
N LYS A 370 -30.27 14.58 -15.92
CA LYS A 370 -30.36 15.54 -17.03
C LYS A 370 -29.96 16.98 -16.69
N TRP A 371 -29.85 17.35 -15.42
CA TRP A 371 -29.44 18.69 -14.99
C TRP A 371 -28.09 18.66 -14.29
N SER A 372 -27.39 17.54 -14.37
CA SER A 372 -26.09 17.35 -13.77
C SER A 372 -24.99 18.00 -14.62
N GLU A 373 -24.08 18.79 -14.05
CA GLU A 373 -24.00 19.12 -12.62
C GLU A 373 -24.84 20.34 -12.26
N MET A 374 -25.46 20.33 -11.07
CA MET A 374 -26.24 21.46 -10.59
C MET A 374 -25.51 22.25 -9.49
N CYS A 375 -25.25 23.54 -9.73
CA CYS A 375 -24.59 24.45 -8.78
C CYS A 375 -25.54 24.92 -7.67
N HIS A 376 -25.24 24.51 -6.45
CA HIS A 376 -25.97 24.89 -5.26
C HIS A 376 -25.36 26.09 -4.54
N TRP A 377 -24.03 26.25 -4.53
CA TRP A 377 -23.38 27.36 -3.80
C TRP A 377 -21.95 27.57 -4.28
N ILE A 378 -21.48 28.83 -4.32
CA ILE A 378 -20.07 29.20 -4.50
C ILE A 378 -19.77 30.34 -3.53
N ALA A 379 -18.81 30.12 -2.63
CA ALA A 379 -18.36 31.11 -1.65
C ALA A 379 -16.84 31.26 -1.66
N THR A 380 -16.38 32.45 -1.28
CA THR A 380 -14.96 32.78 -1.18
C THR A 380 -14.58 33.26 0.22
N ASN A 381 -13.27 33.34 0.46
CA ASN A 381 -12.68 33.91 1.67
C ASN A 381 -12.98 33.12 2.95
N VAL A 382 -12.91 31.79 2.86
CA VAL A 382 -13.13 30.90 4.01
C VAL A 382 -11.87 30.84 4.87
N SER A 383 -12.02 31.12 6.16
CA SER A 383 -10.92 31.17 7.12
C SER A 383 -10.49 29.76 7.57
N VAL A 384 -9.18 29.54 7.70
CA VAL A 384 -8.59 28.29 8.20
C VAL A 384 -8.48 28.34 9.72
N THR A 385 -8.78 27.22 10.39
CA THR A 385 -8.61 27.07 11.85
C THR A 385 -7.54 26.01 12.13
N PRO A 386 -6.40 26.37 12.76
CA PRO A 386 -5.37 25.39 13.11
C PRO A 386 -5.86 24.46 14.22
N ARG A 387 -5.64 23.14 14.07
CA ARG A 387 -5.77 22.16 15.15
C ARG A 387 -4.38 21.83 15.70
N THR A 388 -4.08 22.26 16.92
CA THR A 388 -2.86 21.84 17.62
C THR A 388 -3.07 20.47 18.27
N PHE A 389 -2.37 19.45 17.78
CA PHE A 389 -2.22 18.17 18.48
C PHE A 389 -0.81 18.11 19.11
N SER A 390 -0.74 17.99 20.43
CA SER A 390 0.52 17.73 21.14
C SER A 390 0.72 16.22 21.30
N ILE A 391 1.87 15.70 20.87
CA ILE A 391 2.27 14.27 20.94
C ILE A 391 3.02 13.96 22.26
N LEU A 392 3.11 14.93 23.18
CA LEU A 392 3.68 14.74 24.52
C LEU A 392 2.60 14.87 25.60
N PRO A 393 2.61 14.03 26.66
CA PRO A 393 1.75 14.23 27.81
C PRO A 393 2.24 15.47 28.58
N LEU A 394 1.56 16.60 28.39
CA LEU A 394 1.79 17.80 29.19
C LEU A 394 1.01 17.72 30.52
N PRO A 395 1.55 18.26 31.63
CA PRO A 395 0.89 18.22 32.92
C PRO A 395 -0.44 18.98 32.87
N GLN A 396 -1.46 18.37 33.46
CA GLN A 396 -2.82 18.87 33.52
C GLN A 396 -2.89 20.12 34.41
N HIS A 397 -2.63 21.30 33.86
CA HIS A 397 -3.03 22.59 34.43
C HIS A 397 -3.37 23.59 33.32
N GLY A 398 -4.66 23.85 33.16
CA GLY A 398 -5.21 25.08 32.60
C GLY A 398 -5.04 25.28 31.09
N LEU A 399 -5.88 24.63 30.30
CA LEU A 399 -6.27 25.17 29.00
C LEU A 399 -7.79 25.41 29.00
N VAL A 400 -8.13 26.68 28.88
CA VAL A 400 -9.48 27.21 28.76
C VAL A 400 -10.03 26.80 27.40
N GLU A 401 -11.22 26.21 27.36
CA GLU A 401 -12.02 26.11 26.12
C GLU A 401 -12.23 27.54 25.59
N GLN A 402 -11.44 27.94 24.59
CA GLN A 402 -11.79 29.12 23.80
C GLN A 402 -12.90 28.70 22.85
N GLY A 403 -14.11 29.10 23.22
CA GLY A 403 -15.33 28.86 22.47
C GLY A 403 -15.23 29.35 21.03
N LEU A 404 -15.93 28.61 20.16
CA LEU A 404 -16.22 28.91 18.76
C LEU A 404 -16.57 30.40 18.59
N THR A 405 -15.59 31.19 18.18
CA THR A 405 -15.81 32.55 17.72
C THR A 405 -16.53 32.49 16.37
N LYS A 406 -17.72 33.09 16.31
CA LYS A 406 -18.45 33.33 15.05
C LYS A 406 -17.50 34.00 14.04
N GLN A 407 -17.13 33.27 13.00
CA GLN A 407 -16.34 33.84 11.89
C GLN A 407 -17.25 34.61 10.91
N SER A 408 -16.62 35.64 10.36
CA SER A 408 -17.11 36.70 9.48
C SER A 408 -17.66 36.20 8.15
N ALA A 409 -18.61 36.97 7.60
CA ALA A 409 -19.36 36.70 6.37
C ALA A 409 -18.44 36.30 5.20
N SER A 410 -18.71 35.14 4.61
CA SER A 410 -18.17 34.71 3.33
C SER A 410 -18.75 35.56 2.20
N ASP A 411 -17.93 35.95 1.22
CA ASP A 411 -18.41 36.64 0.03
C ASP A 411 -18.94 35.58 -0.96
N ASP A 412 -20.26 35.49 -1.06
CA ASP A 412 -20.97 34.54 -1.94
C ASP A 412 -20.92 35.02 -3.40
N VAL A 413 -20.32 34.21 -4.28
CA VAL A 413 -20.33 34.42 -5.75
C VAL A 413 -21.63 33.88 -6.35
N VAL A 414 -22.13 32.77 -5.82
CA VAL A 414 -23.44 32.19 -6.14
C VAL A 414 -24.12 31.84 -4.83
N GLU A 415 -25.26 32.49 -4.55
CA GLU A 415 -26.03 32.31 -3.30
C GLU A 415 -26.36 30.85 -3.00
N TYR A 416 -26.38 30.49 -1.72
CA TYR A 416 -26.72 29.14 -1.27
C TYR A 416 -28.16 28.74 -1.65
N LYS A 417 -28.28 27.71 -2.48
CA LYS A 417 -29.55 27.06 -2.82
C LYS A 417 -29.67 25.76 -2.02
N PRO A 418 -30.68 25.60 -1.16
CA PRO A 418 -30.75 24.47 -0.25
C PRO A 418 -30.97 23.12 -0.98
N PRO A 419 -30.32 22.04 -0.54
CA PRO A 419 -30.59 20.67 -0.98
C PRO A 419 -32.07 20.29 -0.85
N GLY A 420 -32.67 19.86 -1.97
CA GLY A 420 -34.11 19.61 -2.08
C GLY A 420 -34.45 18.60 -3.17
N PRO A 421 -34.07 17.32 -3.02
CA PRO A 421 -34.30 16.31 -4.05
C PRO A 421 -35.81 16.16 -4.34
N PRO A 422 -36.24 16.02 -5.61
CA PRO A 422 -37.66 15.86 -5.94
C PRO A 422 -38.27 14.56 -5.37
N PRO A 423 -39.61 14.48 -5.24
CA PRO A 423 -40.27 13.23 -4.85
C PRO A 423 -39.98 12.09 -5.84
N LYS A 424 -39.83 10.86 -5.33
CA LYS A 424 -39.59 9.63 -6.13
C LYS A 424 -38.28 9.56 -6.93
N THR A 425 -37.29 10.44 -6.65
CA THR A 425 -35.99 10.43 -7.37
C THR A 425 -34.86 9.72 -6.62
N GLY A 426 -35.14 9.19 -5.42
CA GLY A 426 -34.15 8.50 -4.60
C GLY A 426 -33.29 9.44 -3.75
N LYS A 427 -32.05 9.02 -3.47
CA LYS A 427 -31.05 9.82 -2.73
C LYS A 427 -30.22 10.62 -3.74
N HIS A 428 -30.02 11.90 -3.46
CA HIS A 428 -29.11 12.77 -4.21
C HIS A 428 -27.85 13.05 -3.40
N ARG A 429 -26.70 13.13 -4.08
CA ARG A 429 -25.42 13.57 -3.54
C ARG A 429 -25.33 15.08 -3.58
N TYR A 430 -24.85 15.68 -2.49
CA TYR A 430 -24.49 17.08 -2.42
C TYR A 430 -23.03 17.15 -2.02
N VAL A 431 -22.18 17.55 -2.95
CA VAL A 431 -20.72 17.47 -2.83
C VAL A 431 -20.16 18.86 -2.60
N PHE A 432 -19.44 19.02 -1.49
CA PHE A 432 -18.66 20.20 -1.17
C PHE A 432 -17.22 20.00 -1.65
N LEU A 433 -16.71 20.96 -2.41
CA LEU A 433 -15.31 20.99 -2.86
C LEU A 433 -14.67 22.30 -2.46
N VAL A 434 -13.44 22.22 -1.97
CA VAL A 434 -12.61 23.38 -1.60
C VAL A 434 -11.47 23.46 -2.61
N PHE A 435 -11.22 24.65 -3.11
CA PHE A 435 -10.18 24.94 -4.08
C PHE A 435 -9.22 26.01 -3.56
N ALA A 436 -7.96 25.88 -3.98
CA ALA A 436 -6.93 26.90 -3.85
C ALA A 436 -6.52 27.40 -5.25
N PRO A 437 -6.11 28.68 -5.39
CA PRO A 437 -5.61 29.20 -6.66
C PRO A 437 -4.28 28.52 -7.04
N ARG A 438 -4.14 28.10 -8.30
CA ARG A 438 -2.94 27.44 -8.84
C ARG A 438 -1.68 28.29 -8.65
N ASN A 439 -1.82 29.61 -8.66
CA ASN A 439 -0.73 30.58 -8.49
C ASN A 439 -0.42 30.92 -7.01
N GLY A 440 -1.12 30.30 -6.04
CA GLY A 440 -0.88 30.50 -4.61
C GLY A 440 -1.14 31.93 -4.11
N THR A 441 -1.90 32.73 -4.85
CA THR A 441 -2.08 34.16 -4.55
C THR A 441 -2.97 34.38 -3.33
N THR A 442 -2.63 35.37 -2.52
CA THR A 442 -3.45 35.89 -1.41
C THR A 442 -4.33 37.08 -1.82
N LYS A 443 -4.29 37.48 -3.10
CA LYS A 443 -5.13 38.57 -3.64
C LYS A 443 -6.56 38.07 -3.87
N PRO A 444 -7.59 38.95 -3.77
CA PRO A 444 -8.97 38.60 -4.09
C PRO A 444 -9.08 37.98 -5.49
N LEU A 445 -9.73 36.83 -5.59
CA LEU A 445 -9.90 36.09 -6.84
C LEU A 445 -11.04 36.70 -7.66
N HIS A 446 -10.80 36.95 -8.95
CA HIS A 446 -11.82 37.38 -9.90
C HIS A 446 -12.49 36.16 -10.54
N LEU A 447 -13.42 35.54 -9.80
CA LEU A 447 -14.10 34.32 -10.26
C LEU A 447 -15.20 34.62 -11.28
N SER A 448 -15.32 33.77 -12.29
CA SER A 448 -16.42 33.80 -13.25
C SER A 448 -17.71 33.29 -12.60
N LYS A 449 -18.79 34.07 -12.67
CA LYS A 449 -20.12 33.67 -12.20
C LYS A 449 -20.81 32.83 -13.29
N PRO A 450 -21.25 31.59 -13.00
CA PRO A 450 -22.01 30.80 -13.97
C PRO A 450 -23.30 31.51 -14.40
N GLU A 451 -23.65 31.42 -15.69
CA GLU A 451 -24.88 32.01 -16.25
C GLU A 451 -26.16 31.30 -15.75
N ASP A 452 -26.09 29.97 -15.62
CA ASP A 452 -27.15 29.12 -15.05
C ASP A 452 -26.54 28.17 -14.01
N ARG A 453 -27.40 27.64 -13.12
CA ARG A 453 -27.04 26.63 -12.13
C ARG A 453 -27.05 25.22 -12.70
N GLN A 454 -27.68 24.97 -13.85
CA GLN A 454 -27.68 23.66 -14.52
C GLN A 454 -26.50 23.58 -15.49
N HIS A 455 -25.80 22.44 -15.52
CA HIS A 455 -24.61 22.25 -16.37
C HIS A 455 -23.59 23.38 -16.23
N TRP A 456 -23.41 23.87 -15.00
CA TRP A 456 -22.52 25.00 -14.73
C TRP A 456 -21.07 24.65 -15.06
N GLY A 457 -20.32 25.59 -15.66
CA GLY A 457 -18.89 25.41 -15.95
C GLY A 457 -18.50 25.27 -17.42
N GLY A 458 -19.44 25.29 -18.38
CA GLY A 458 -19.11 25.28 -19.81
C GLY A 458 -20.33 25.10 -20.72
N GLU A 459 -20.14 25.01 -22.04
CA GLU A 459 -21.25 24.78 -22.97
C GLU A 459 -21.66 23.29 -23.04
N LYS A 460 -22.94 23.05 -22.72
CA LYS A 460 -23.77 21.84 -22.91
C LYS A 460 -23.50 20.57 -22.09
N GLU A 461 -22.35 20.35 -21.46
CA GLU A 461 -22.16 19.24 -20.50
C GLU A 461 -21.15 19.58 -19.38
N GLY A 462 -21.01 20.87 -19.04
CA GLY A 462 -20.02 21.35 -18.08
C GLY A 462 -20.32 21.01 -16.61
N GLY A 463 -19.28 21.00 -15.79
CA GLY A 463 -19.38 20.78 -14.33
C GLY A 463 -18.38 21.58 -13.49
N VAL A 464 -18.32 21.26 -12.19
CA VAL A 464 -17.40 21.95 -11.25
C VAL A 464 -15.93 21.88 -11.68
N ARG A 465 -15.56 20.81 -12.40
CA ARG A 465 -14.25 20.60 -13.00
C ARG A 465 -13.87 21.70 -14.00
N ASP A 466 -14.69 21.88 -15.03
CA ASP A 466 -14.41 22.82 -16.13
C ASP A 466 -14.44 24.26 -15.61
N TRP A 467 -15.34 24.53 -14.66
CA TRP A 467 -15.38 25.81 -13.96
C TRP A 467 -14.10 26.06 -13.16
N ALA A 468 -13.61 25.07 -12.41
CA ALA A 468 -12.37 25.21 -11.64
C ALA A 468 -11.16 25.43 -12.56
N GLU A 469 -11.07 24.72 -13.69
CA GLU A 469 -9.99 24.90 -14.66
C GLU A 469 -10.00 26.30 -15.29
N ALA A 470 -11.17 26.79 -15.70
CA ALA A 470 -11.33 28.13 -16.27
C ALA A 470 -10.98 29.27 -15.28
N ASN A 471 -11.02 29.00 -13.98
CA ASN A 471 -10.66 29.94 -12.92
C ASN A 471 -9.26 29.68 -12.32
N GLU A 472 -8.45 28.80 -12.94
CA GLU A 472 -7.11 28.41 -12.47
C GLU A 472 -7.10 27.89 -11.01
N LEU A 473 -8.10 27.10 -10.65
CA LEU A 473 -8.29 26.54 -9.31
C LEU A 473 -7.86 25.07 -9.24
N VAL A 474 -7.31 24.66 -8.09
CA VAL A 474 -6.89 23.29 -7.80
C VAL A 474 -7.63 22.79 -6.55
N PRO A 475 -8.23 21.58 -6.59
CA PRO A 475 -8.95 21.04 -5.43
C PRO A 475 -7.99 20.67 -4.29
N VAL A 476 -8.38 20.99 -3.06
CA VAL A 476 -7.57 20.78 -1.84
C VAL A 476 -8.31 20.09 -0.70
N ALA A 477 -9.65 20.07 -0.73
CA ALA A 477 -10.47 19.27 0.19
C ALA A 477 -11.85 18.95 -0.41
N ALA A 478 -12.50 17.90 0.09
CA ALA A 478 -13.85 17.52 -0.28
C ALA A 478 -14.62 16.94 0.91
N ASN A 479 -15.95 17.13 0.94
CA ASN A 479 -16.87 16.45 1.84
C ASN A 479 -18.22 16.33 1.12
N PHE A 480 -19.11 15.42 1.52
CA PHE A 480 -20.41 15.29 0.87
C PHE A 480 -21.47 14.71 1.81
N VAL A 481 -22.73 14.96 1.47
CA VAL A 481 -23.90 14.40 2.18
C VAL A 481 -24.91 13.85 1.19
N TYR A 482 -25.74 12.91 1.64
CA TYR A 482 -26.92 12.52 0.89
C TYR A 482 -28.17 13.21 1.46
N ALA A 483 -29.04 13.69 0.59
CA ALA A 483 -30.40 14.07 0.98
C ALA A 483 -31.43 13.22 0.24
N LYS A 484 -32.57 12.97 0.90
CA LYS A 484 -33.66 12.17 0.36
C LYS A 484 -35.01 12.80 0.69
N ASN A 485 -35.89 12.90 -0.31
CA ASN A 485 -37.24 13.40 -0.10
C ASN A 485 -38.04 12.42 0.77
N LYS A 486 -38.90 12.93 1.67
CA LYS A 486 -39.77 12.07 2.50
C LYS A 486 -40.80 11.29 1.68
N LYS A 487 -41.24 11.85 0.54
CA LYS A 487 -42.17 11.19 -0.40
C LYS A 487 -41.34 10.46 -1.45
N GLN A 488 -41.25 9.14 -1.34
CA GLN A 488 -40.54 8.27 -2.28
C GLN A 488 -41.49 7.50 -3.17
#